data_AF-A0A2D3RD07-F1
#
_entry.id   AF-A0A2D3RD07-F1
#
_cell.length_a   1.000
_cell.length_b   1.000
_cell.length_c   1.000
_cell.angle_alpha   90.00
_cell.angle_beta   90.00
_cell.angle_gamma   90.00
#
_symmetry.space_group_name_H-M   'P 1'
#
loop_
_entity.id
_entity.type
_entity.pdbx_description
1 polymer ?
#
loop_
_entity_poly.entity_id
_entity_poly.type
_entity_poly.pdbx_seq_one_letter_code
_entity_poly.pdbx_strand_id
1 'polypeptide(L)'
;MREACPREGGDPSPIGSADDLFQDGPPPSRGHNDFSSSAQRLSGTVSAVFGWTPDQFWHATPAELATIFSVFAGSGPGQAPLGSEQFEKLKKAFPDG
;
A
#
# COMPACT_ATOMS: atom_id res chain seq x y z
N MET A 1 29.76 -56.35 -32.41
CA MET A 1 28.30 -56.19 -32.31
C MET A 1 28.01 -55.18 -31.21
N ARG A 2 27.48 -54.00 -31.53
CA ARG A 2 27.05 -52.98 -30.55
C ARG A 2 25.55 -53.14 -30.42
N GLU A 3 25.06 -53.62 -29.28
CA GLU A 3 23.63 -53.70 -29.01
C GLU A 3 23.12 -52.31 -28.61
N ALA A 4 22.09 -51.86 -29.31
CA ALA A 4 21.45 -50.57 -29.10
C ALA A 4 20.49 -50.64 -27.91
N CYS A 5 20.69 -49.81 -26.89
CA CYS A 5 19.68 -49.51 -25.89
C CYS A 5 18.60 -48.61 -26.50
N PRO A 6 17.31 -48.98 -26.52
CA PRO A 6 16.25 -48.00 -26.63
C PRO A 6 15.95 -47.50 -25.22
N ARG A 7 16.50 -46.36 -24.83
CA ARG A 7 16.02 -45.64 -23.64
C ARG A 7 14.92 -44.69 -24.10
N GLU A 8 13.70 -45.22 -24.03
CA GLU A 8 12.43 -44.52 -23.77
C GLU A 8 12.56 -43.00 -23.68
N GLY A 9 12.15 -42.32 -24.76
CA GLY A 9 11.88 -40.89 -24.75
C GLY A 9 10.66 -40.62 -23.87
N GLY A 10 10.88 -39.97 -22.75
CA GLY A 10 9.86 -39.65 -21.78
C GLY A 10 10.46 -38.78 -20.70
N ASP A 11 10.90 -37.59 -21.08
CA ASP A 11 11.06 -36.51 -20.12
C ASP A 11 9.66 -35.86 -19.98
N PRO A 12 8.92 -36.07 -18.87
CA PRO A 12 7.85 -35.16 -18.55
C PRO A 12 8.51 -33.84 -18.19
N SER A 13 8.53 -32.93 -19.16
CA SER A 13 8.81 -31.51 -18.95
C SER A 13 8.23 -31.06 -17.62
N PRO A 14 8.96 -30.26 -16.83
CA PRO A 14 8.58 -29.94 -15.47
C PRO A 14 7.17 -29.35 -15.44
N ILE A 15 6.30 -29.98 -14.66
CA ILE A 15 5.19 -29.33 -13.96
C ILE A 15 5.57 -27.88 -13.69
N GLY A 16 4.80 -26.95 -14.27
CA GLY A 16 5.05 -25.51 -14.22
C GLY A 16 5.50 -25.07 -12.84
N SER A 17 6.59 -24.30 -12.79
CA SER A 17 7.15 -23.75 -11.56
C SER A 17 6.04 -23.06 -10.77
N ALA A 18 6.09 -23.15 -9.44
CA ALA A 18 5.19 -22.41 -8.56
C ALA A 18 5.25 -20.88 -8.79
N ASP A 19 6.25 -20.40 -9.53
CA ASP A 19 6.37 -19.01 -10.02
C ASP A 19 5.29 -18.60 -11.03
N ASP A 20 4.61 -19.53 -11.70
CA ASP A 20 3.62 -19.20 -12.76
C ASP A 20 2.22 -18.88 -12.19
N LEU A 21 1.95 -19.24 -10.92
CA LEU A 21 0.69 -18.89 -10.24
C LEU A 21 0.61 -17.42 -9.80
N PHE A 22 1.67 -16.64 -10.07
CA PHE A 22 1.76 -15.21 -9.77
C PHE A 22 1.84 -14.34 -11.04
N GLN A 23 1.55 -14.91 -12.22
CA GLN A 23 1.61 -14.25 -13.54
C GLN A 23 0.25 -13.81 -14.09
N ASP A 24 -0.68 -13.44 -13.21
CA ASP A 24 -1.61 -12.35 -13.52
C ASP A 24 -1.07 -11.12 -12.79
N GLY A 25 -0.27 -10.34 -13.51
CA GLY A 25 0.23 -9.06 -13.00
C GLY A 25 -0.95 -8.25 -12.47
N PRO A 26 -0.83 -7.65 -11.26
CA PRO A 26 -1.95 -6.98 -10.62
C PRO A 26 -2.55 -5.95 -11.59
N PRO A 27 -3.90 -5.89 -11.73
CA PRO A 27 -4.53 -4.82 -12.49
C PRO A 27 -3.97 -3.48 -11.99
N PRO A 28 -3.81 -2.46 -12.85
CA PRO A 28 -3.29 -1.17 -12.43
C PRO A 28 -4.07 -0.75 -11.20
N SER A 29 -3.41 -0.80 -10.04
CA SER A 29 -4.03 -0.58 -8.75
C SER A 29 -4.45 0.87 -8.77
N ARG A 30 -5.72 1.14 -9.10
CA ARG A 30 -6.27 2.50 -9.08
C ARG A 30 -6.03 3.01 -7.67
N GLY A 31 -5.06 3.91 -7.55
CA GLY A 31 -4.47 4.36 -6.32
C GLY A 31 -5.44 5.16 -5.46
N HIS A 32 -6.34 4.45 -4.78
CA HIS A 32 -6.93 4.90 -3.54
C HIS A 32 -6.47 3.93 -2.47
N ASN A 33 -5.50 4.35 -1.65
CA ASN A 33 -5.24 3.63 -0.42
C ASN A 33 -6.50 3.79 0.43
N ASP A 34 -7.25 2.71 0.64
CA ASP A 34 -8.37 2.74 1.58
C ASP A 34 -7.90 3.31 2.91
N PHE A 35 -8.76 4.08 3.58
CA PHE A 35 -8.43 4.71 4.85
C PHE A 35 -7.87 3.69 5.85
N SER A 36 -8.47 2.50 5.94
CA SER A 36 -8.02 1.42 6.81
C SER A 36 -6.60 0.96 6.52
N SER A 37 -6.25 0.79 5.23
CA SER A 37 -4.90 0.37 4.82
C SER A 37 -3.86 1.44 5.16
N SER A 38 -4.21 2.71 4.94
CA SER A 38 -3.35 3.85 5.31
C SER A 38 -3.19 3.98 6.82
N ALA A 39 -4.27 3.88 7.58
CA ALA A 39 -4.28 3.97 9.04
C ALA A 39 -3.49 2.82 9.67
N GLN A 40 -3.56 1.60 9.13
CA GLN A 40 -2.79 0.46 9.62
C GLN A 40 -1.28 0.64 9.42
N ARG A 41 -0.87 1.12 8.24
CA ARG A 41 0.54 1.41 7.98
C ARG A 41 1.05 2.53 8.89
N LEU A 42 0.24 3.56 9.09
CA LEU A 42 0.60 4.71 9.92
C LEU A 42 0.69 4.33 11.40
N SER A 43 -0.30 3.60 11.95
CA SER A 43 -0.31 3.15 13.34
C SER A 43 0.89 2.26 13.65
N GLY A 44 1.23 1.31 12.75
CA GLY A 44 2.43 0.49 12.88
C GLY A 44 3.72 1.31 12.89
N THR A 45 3.79 2.34 12.04
CA THR A 45 4.97 3.23 11.98
C THR A 45 5.12 4.03 13.28
N VAL A 46 4.05 4.66 13.78
CA VAL A 46 4.14 5.45 15.01
C VAL A 46 4.41 4.58 16.25
N SER A 47 3.87 3.36 16.29
CA SER A 47 4.19 2.42 17.36
C SER A 47 5.66 2.00 17.34
N ALA A 48 6.22 1.75 16.15
CA ALA A 48 7.63 1.36 16.02
C ALA A 48 8.61 2.50 16.33
N VAL A 49 8.30 3.74 15.90
CA VAL A 49 9.21 4.89 16.01
C VAL A 49 9.07 5.62 17.35
N PHE A 50 7.84 5.80 17.83
CA PHE A 50 7.55 6.59 19.04
C PHE A 50 7.18 5.74 20.25
N GLY A 51 7.02 4.42 20.09
CA GLY A 51 6.54 3.53 21.16
C GLY A 51 5.07 3.75 21.51
N TRP A 52 4.29 4.35 20.62
CA TRP A 52 2.88 4.65 20.86
C TRP A 52 2.03 3.39 20.92
N THR A 53 1.07 3.38 21.85
CA THR A 53 0.00 2.38 21.86
C THR A 53 -1.05 2.71 20.80
N PRO A 54 -1.89 1.73 20.38
CA PRO A 54 -2.99 2.01 19.45
C PRO A 54 -3.94 3.09 19.95
N ASP A 55 -4.14 3.19 21.26
CA ASP A 55 -4.99 4.19 21.90
C ASP A 55 -4.45 5.62 21.70
N GLN A 56 -3.15 5.82 21.89
CA GLN A 56 -2.49 7.11 21.64
C GLN A 56 -2.61 7.54 20.18
N PHE A 57 -2.49 6.61 19.24
CA PHE A 57 -2.69 6.90 17.82
C PHE A 57 -4.12 7.36 17.52
N TRP A 58 -5.14 6.69 18.07
CA TRP A 58 -6.54 7.07 17.83
C TRP A 58 -6.96 8.35 18.55
N HIS A 59 -6.29 8.70 19.64
CA HIS A 59 -6.48 9.98 20.32
C HIS A 59 -5.76 11.16 19.67
N ALA A 60 -4.72 10.91 18.87
CA ALA A 60 -3.98 11.96 18.17
C ALA A 60 -4.81 12.55 17.02
N THR A 61 -4.80 13.88 16.91
CA THR A 61 -5.48 14.56 15.80
C THR A 61 -4.67 14.43 14.50
N PRO A 62 -5.32 14.46 13.33
CA PRO A 62 -4.61 14.45 12.04
C PRO A 62 -3.61 15.62 11.90
N ALA A 63 -3.89 16.78 12.51
CA ALA A 63 -3.02 17.95 12.48
C ALA A 63 -1.73 17.74 13.31
N GLU A 64 -1.84 17.09 14.46
CA GLU A 64 -0.68 16.70 15.27
C GLU A 64 0.17 15.68 14.55
N LEU A 65 -0.43 14.65 13.95
CA LEU A 65 0.28 13.66 13.15
C LEU A 65 1.01 14.32 11.98
N ALA A 66 0.34 15.19 11.22
CA ALA A 66 0.97 15.93 10.12
C ALA A 66 2.17 16.77 10.60
N THR A 67 2.07 17.40 11.78
CA THR A 67 3.16 18.17 12.37
C THR A 67 4.35 17.28 12.72
N ILE A 68 4.11 16.14 13.36
CA ILE A 68 5.14 15.16 13.69
C ILE A 68 5.87 14.71 12.41
N PHE A 69 5.12 14.29 11.38
CA PHE A 69 5.71 13.79 10.14
C PHE A 69 6.39 14.86 9.29
N SER A 70 5.99 16.13 9.39
CA SER A 70 6.66 17.23 8.69
C SER A 70 8.14 17.35 9.07
N VAL A 71 8.49 17.07 10.33
CA VAL A 71 9.88 17.04 10.81
C VAL A 71 10.70 15.94 10.10
N PHE A 72 10.12 14.77 9.88
CA PHE A 72 10.79 13.65 9.20
C PHE A 72 10.90 13.84 7.69
N ALA A 73 9.88 14.45 7.07
CA ALA A 73 9.84 14.68 5.63
C ALA A 73 10.78 15.80 5.17
N GLY A 74 11.43 16.52 6.10
CA GLY A 74 12.22 17.71 5.79
C GLY A 74 11.40 18.84 5.13
N SER A 75 10.08 18.67 5.07
CA SER A 75 9.14 19.64 4.55
C SER A 75 8.71 20.48 5.74
N GLY A 76 9.12 21.76 5.75
CA GLY A 76 8.56 22.74 6.69
C GLY A 76 7.03 22.76 6.62
N PRO A 77 6.34 23.40 7.60
CA PRO A 77 4.89 23.27 7.79
C PRO A 77 4.14 23.56 6.48
N GLY A 78 3.70 22.50 5.79
CA GLY A 78 3.62 22.60 4.33
C GLY A 78 2.81 21.53 3.64
N GLN A 79 1.70 21.10 4.24
CA GLN A 79 0.46 20.99 3.48
C GLN A 79 -0.70 21.04 4.47
N ALA A 80 -1.27 22.23 4.64
CA ALA A 80 -2.48 22.38 5.43
C ALA A 80 -3.58 21.51 4.82
N PRO A 81 -4.39 20.81 5.64
CA PRO A 81 -5.63 20.19 5.16
C PRO A 81 -6.45 21.19 4.36
N LEU A 82 -7.19 20.69 3.38
CA LEU A 82 -8.09 21.49 2.53
C LEU A 82 -8.92 22.41 3.45
N GLY A 83 -8.80 23.73 3.27
CA GLY A 83 -9.61 24.67 4.03
C GLY A 83 -11.09 24.54 3.68
N SER A 84 -11.96 25.04 4.55
CA SER A 84 -13.43 24.96 4.40
C SER A 84 -13.90 25.50 3.05
N GLU A 85 -13.25 26.55 2.53
CA GLU A 85 -13.56 27.11 1.20
C GLU A 85 -13.22 26.17 0.05
N GLN A 86 -12.09 25.45 0.10
CA GLN A 86 -11.75 24.46 -0.91
C GLN A 86 -12.73 23.27 -0.85
N PHE A 87 -13.15 22.89 0.36
CA PHE A 87 -14.14 21.83 0.56
C PHE A 87 -15.52 22.21 0.00
N GLU A 88 -15.99 23.45 0.21
CA GLU A 88 -17.26 23.93 -0.35
C GLU A 88 -17.24 24.01 -1.89
N LYS A 89 -16.10 24.41 -2.47
CA LYS A 89 -15.91 24.39 -3.92
C LYS A 89 -16.02 22.97 -4.48
N LEU A 90 -15.47 21.98 -3.78
CA LEU A 90 -15.58 20.57 -4.18
C LEU A 90 -17.03 20.07 -4.09
N LYS A 91 -17.76 20.39 -3.01
CA LYS A 91 -19.17 20.03 -2.84
C LYS A 91 -20.08 20.63 -3.92
N LYS A 92 -19.76 21.84 -4.40
CA LYS A 92 -20.50 22.49 -5.50
C LYS A 92 -20.16 21.91 -6.87
N ALA A 93 -18.90 21.52 -7.08
CA ALA A 93 -18.43 20.96 -8.35
C ALA A 93 -18.91 19.52 -8.57
N PHE A 94 -19.11 18.77 -7.50
CA PHE A 94 -19.63 17.40 -7.53
C PHE A 94 -20.87 17.31 -6.64
N PRO A 95 -22.04 17.76 -7.12
CA PRO A 95 -23.30 17.51 -6.43
C PRO A 95 -23.56 16.00 -6.50
N ASP A 96 -23.40 15.30 -5.38
CA ASP A 96 -23.74 13.89 -5.28
C ASP A 96 -25.23 13.72 -5.66
N GLY A 97 -25.46 12.99 -6.75
CA GLY A 97 -26.76 12.74 -7.35
C GLY A 97 -27.50 11.55 -6.76
#